data_AF-A0A7X5BH76-F1
#
_entry.id   AF-A0A7X5BH76-F1
#
_cell.length_a   1.000
_cell.length_b   1.000
_cell.length_c   1.000
_cell.angle_alpha   90.00
_cell.angle_beta   90.00
_cell.angle_gamma   90.00
#
_symmetry.space_group_name_H-M   'P 1'
#
loop_
_entity.id
_entity.type
_entity.pdbx_description
1 polymer ?
#
loop_
_entity_poly.entity_id
_entity_poly.type
_entity_poly.pdbx_seq_one_letter_code
_entity_poly.pdbx_strand_id
1 'polypeptide(L)'
;MKRMSSNTFKRTLVSAVILSSTSASAALYQVVEVSPSTTFDYKSSYGVAIQPGMVNEPLGCFANGATDCASSFKLAGETRLIETHDGEAIDGLSYREEVPFRIDNTFVYIQELRDFERYCNNELRYSTCESWASIRWNLWHKEINGEQTPNAIAFIEDEGIAIDETKNVVVNSLTEAGQPVGIVSDLGNVTGYRRNSVTALVGTQDVDLGLQTRSWKTDGTYTVGSVASGKVNNEGDFYISKGAIWKNLSPKDSMTSLPWGAGVSEQRDQRLAQASLRDFVISGDNKTLYAVGFNTFYDKNHYMQASITPLTIQDDNLAPKEAIAVKGATVYSG
;
A
#
# COMPACT_ATOMS: atom_id res chain seq x y z
N MET A 1 -10.91 55.51 13.00
CA MET A 1 -11.29 54.14 13.40
C MET A 1 -11.40 53.27 12.17
N LYS A 2 -10.50 52.31 11.98
CA LYS A 2 -10.48 51.40 10.83
C LYS A 2 -11.54 50.31 11.07
N ARG A 3 -12.60 50.25 10.26
CA ARG A 3 -13.61 49.19 10.33
C ARG A 3 -12.93 47.85 10.03
N MET A 4 -12.88 46.96 11.02
CA MET A 4 -12.59 45.54 10.76
C MET A 4 -13.71 44.97 9.89
N SER A 5 -13.36 44.32 8.79
CA SER A 5 -14.35 43.70 7.90
C SER A 5 -14.96 42.47 8.56
N SER A 6 -16.27 42.27 8.37
CA SER A 6 -17.08 41.18 8.95
C SER A 6 -16.54 39.77 8.68
N ASN A 7 -15.70 39.60 7.66
CA ASN A 7 -15.20 38.28 7.24
C ASN A 7 -14.10 37.72 8.16
N THR A 8 -13.32 38.58 8.82
CA THR A 8 -12.26 38.15 9.75
C THR A 8 -12.87 37.69 11.08
N PHE A 9 -13.92 38.38 11.54
CA PHE A 9 -14.65 38.04 12.77
C PHE A 9 -15.36 36.68 12.67
N LYS A 10 -15.88 36.32 11.48
CA LYS A 10 -16.56 35.03 11.25
C LYS A 10 -15.62 33.83 11.25
N ARG A 11 -14.40 33.95 10.70
CA ARG A 11 -13.45 32.81 10.65
C ARG A 11 -12.85 32.52 12.02
N THR A 12 -12.47 33.56 12.78
CA THR A 12 -11.92 33.39 14.14
C THR A 12 -12.96 32.84 15.12
N LEU A 13 -14.24 33.20 14.98
CA LEU A 13 -15.32 32.67 15.82
C LEU A 13 -15.62 31.19 15.53
N VAL A 14 -15.60 30.76 14.26
CA VAL A 14 -15.78 29.34 13.91
C VAL A 14 -14.62 28.50 14.43
N SER A 15 -13.38 28.97 14.29
CA SER A 15 -12.20 28.31 14.87
C SER A 15 -12.24 28.28 16.40
N ALA A 16 -12.66 29.37 17.06
CA ALA A 16 -12.77 29.44 18.51
C ALA A 16 -13.91 28.56 19.05
N VAL A 17 -15.03 28.43 18.33
CA VAL A 17 -16.13 27.55 18.72
C VAL A 17 -15.71 26.08 18.61
N ILE A 18 -15.01 25.69 17.53
CA ILE A 18 -14.41 24.33 17.40
C ILE A 18 -13.40 24.05 18.51
N LEU A 19 -12.56 25.03 18.87
CA LEU A 19 -11.58 24.92 19.96
C LEU A 19 -12.21 24.94 21.37
N SER A 20 -13.39 25.53 21.53
CA SER A 20 -14.08 25.63 22.83
C SER A 20 -15.08 24.50 23.09
N SER A 21 -15.62 23.86 22.05
CA SER A 21 -16.46 22.67 22.22
C SER A 21 -15.66 21.41 22.57
N THR A 22 -14.33 21.45 22.51
CA THR A 22 -13.44 20.35 22.93
C THR A 22 -13.03 20.41 24.40
N SER A 23 -13.32 21.49 25.14
CA SER A 23 -12.83 21.66 26.53
C SER A 23 -13.82 21.24 27.63
N ALA A 24 -15.05 20.83 27.27
CA ALA A 24 -16.11 20.48 28.23
C ALA A 24 -16.57 19.02 28.19
N SER A 25 -15.85 18.14 27.49
CA SER A 25 -16.02 16.69 27.58
C SER A 25 -14.63 16.08 27.73
N ALA A 26 -14.47 15.11 28.63
CA ALA A 26 -13.22 14.39 28.85
C ALA A 26 -12.54 14.11 27.50
N ALA A 27 -11.29 14.53 27.34
CA ALA A 27 -10.57 14.46 26.07
C ALA A 27 -10.48 13.01 25.59
N LEU A 28 -11.45 12.59 24.77
CA LEU A 28 -11.56 11.23 24.25
C LEU A 28 -10.51 10.95 23.18
N TYR A 29 -9.91 12.00 22.60
CA TYR A 29 -8.92 11.90 21.53
C TYR A 29 -7.82 12.95 21.75
N GLN A 30 -6.57 12.52 21.62
CA GLN A 30 -5.41 13.40 21.47
C GLN A 30 -5.12 13.53 19.98
N VAL A 31 -5.10 14.76 19.46
CA VAL A 31 -4.66 15.03 18.09
C VAL A 31 -3.18 15.37 18.16
N VAL A 32 -2.35 14.51 17.57
CA VAL A 32 -0.92 14.76 17.38
C VAL A 32 -0.73 15.17 15.93
N GLU A 33 -0.25 16.40 15.71
CA GLU A 33 0.08 16.89 14.38
C GLU A 33 1.51 16.47 14.05
N VAL A 34 1.66 15.72 12.97
CA VAL A 34 2.96 15.30 12.44
C VAL A 34 3.22 16.07 11.17
N SER A 35 4.28 16.88 11.16
CA SER A 35 4.70 17.64 9.99
C SER A 35 5.80 16.87 9.25
N PRO A 36 5.56 16.40 8.01
CA PRO A 36 6.60 15.83 7.17
C PRO A 36 7.74 16.82 6.94
N SER A 37 8.98 16.37 7.17
CA SER A 37 10.20 17.09 6.82
C SER A 37 10.74 16.53 5.49
N THR A 38 10.50 17.27 4.42
CA THR A 38 10.94 16.94 3.06
C THR A 38 11.51 18.17 2.36
N THR A 39 12.42 17.95 1.41
CA THR A 39 12.96 18.99 0.53
C THR A 39 12.03 19.34 -0.64
N PHE A 40 10.98 18.55 -0.86
CA PHE A 40 10.01 18.74 -1.94
C PHE A 40 8.71 19.37 -1.44
N ASP A 41 8.10 20.20 -2.30
CA ASP A 41 6.75 20.71 -2.05
C ASP A 41 5.75 19.55 -2.13
N TYR A 42 4.90 19.40 -1.12
CA TYR A 42 3.76 18.47 -1.14
C TYR A 42 2.43 19.21 -0.97
N LYS A 43 1.34 18.57 -1.40
CA LYS A 43 -0.03 19.11 -1.32
C LYS A 43 -0.91 18.34 -0.36
N SER A 44 -0.55 17.09 -0.06
CA SER A 44 -1.24 16.31 0.96
C SER A 44 -0.28 15.41 1.72
N SER A 45 -0.66 15.09 2.96
CA SER A 45 0.02 14.13 3.82
C SER A 45 -0.99 13.36 4.66
N TYR A 46 -0.76 12.07 4.88
CA TYR A 46 -1.67 11.22 5.65
C TYR A 46 -0.92 10.04 6.29
N GLY A 47 -1.45 9.53 7.39
CA GLY A 47 -0.95 8.32 8.05
C GLY A 47 -1.32 7.06 7.27
N VAL A 48 -0.39 6.12 7.16
CA VAL A 48 -0.56 4.88 6.38
C VAL A 48 -0.35 3.61 7.20
N ALA A 49 0.41 3.69 8.29
CA ALA A 49 0.61 2.58 9.21
C ALA A 49 0.83 3.09 10.62
N ILE A 50 0.48 2.27 11.60
CA ILE A 50 0.67 2.57 13.02
C ILE A 50 1.08 1.29 13.74
N GLN A 51 1.98 1.42 14.72
CA GLN A 51 2.29 0.30 15.60
C GLN A 51 1.14 0.05 16.59
N PRO A 52 0.95 -1.19 17.05
CA PRO A 52 0.09 -1.42 18.20
C PRO A 52 0.66 -0.66 19.41
N GLY A 53 -0.20 0.01 20.16
CA GLY A 53 0.21 0.65 21.41
C GLY A 53 0.61 -0.39 22.45
N MET A 54 1.60 -0.05 23.28
CA MET A 54 2.11 -0.91 24.36
C MET A 54 1.25 -0.89 25.64
N VAL A 55 0.05 -0.29 25.58
CA VAL A 55 -0.83 -0.18 26.73
C VAL A 55 -1.52 -1.51 27.01
N ASN A 56 -1.12 -2.16 28.10
CA ASN A 56 -1.67 -3.43 28.58
C ASN A 56 -3.05 -3.28 29.25
N GLU A 57 -3.97 -2.59 28.59
CA GLU A 57 -5.36 -2.42 29.04
C GLU A 57 -6.32 -2.91 27.94
N PRO A 58 -7.45 -3.56 28.28
CA PRO A 58 -8.42 -4.02 27.28
C PRO A 58 -8.98 -2.92 26.38
N LEU A 59 -9.01 -1.67 26.88
CA LEU A 59 -9.43 -0.49 26.13
C LEU A 59 -8.23 0.30 25.55
N GLY A 60 -7.00 -0.21 25.69
CA GLY A 60 -5.77 0.46 25.28
C GLY A 60 -5.70 1.89 25.82
N CYS A 61 -5.36 2.83 24.94
CA CYS A 61 -5.30 4.26 25.25
C CYS A 61 -6.63 4.94 25.60
N PHE A 62 -7.75 4.22 25.46
CA PHE A 62 -9.06 4.69 25.92
C PHE A 62 -9.38 4.24 27.36
N ALA A 63 -8.49 3.46 28.00
CA ALA A 63 -8.64 3.10 29.40
C ALA A 63 -8.44 4.34 30.30
N ASN A 64 -9.28 4.46 31.32
CA ASN A 64 -9.20 5.57 32.26
C ASN A 64 -7.89 5.50 33.06
N GLY A 65 -7.04 6.52 32.92
CA GLY A 65 -5.72 6.54 33.55
C GLY A 65 -4.59 5.89 32.75
N ALA A 66 -4.82 5.55 31.47
CA ALA A 66 -3.75 5.12 30.58
C ALA A 66 -2.66 6.20 30.48
N THR A 67 -1.43 5.86 30.84
CA THR A 67 -0.23 6.68 30.65
C THR A 67 0.52 6.26 29.39
N ASP A 68 1.41 7.12 28.87
CA ASP A 68 2.34 6.84 27.76
C ASP A 68 1.73 6.58 26.37
N CYS A 69 0.46 6.95 26.15
CA CYS A 69 -0.21 6.73 24.86
C CYS A 69 0.48 7.37 23.66
N ALA A 70 0.93 8.62 23.78
CA ALA A 70 1.55 9.35 22.66
C ALA A 70 2.96 8.87 22.29
N SER A 71 3.66 8.18 23.19
CA SER A 71 5.03 7.69 22.97
C SER A 71 5.10 6.16 22.82
N SER A 72 3.96 5.47 22.87
CA SER A 72 3.89 4.00 22.92
C SER A 72 3.83 3.33 21.55
N PHE A 73 3.65 4.09 20.47
CA PHE A 73 3.58 3.59 19.11
C PHE A 73 4.12 4.62 18.14
N LYS A 74 4.73 4.17 17.05
CA LYS A 74 5.08 5.03 15.91
C LYS A 74 4.01 5.00 14.84
N LEU A 75 3.81 6.15 14.20
CA LEU A 75 3.05 6.29 12.97
C LEU A 75 3.98 6.45 11.77
N ALA A 76 3.65 5.80 10.67
CA ALA A 76 4.20 6.07 9.35
C ALA A 76 3.24 6.96 8.58
N GLY A 77 3.78 7.98 7.91
CA GLY A 77 3.02 8.83 7.03
C GLY A 77 3.64 8.90 5.64
N GLU A 78 2.85 9.40 4.71
CA GLU A 78 3.27 9.65 3.34
C GLU A 78 2.80 11.02 2.88
N THR A 79 3.57 11.65 1.99
CA THR A 79 3.19 12.86 1.28
C THR A 79 2.84 12.57 -0.18
N ARG A 80 2.06 13.46 -0.81
CA ARG A 80 1.80 13.47 -2.26
C ARG A 80 1.94 14.86 -2.87
N LEU A 81 2.37 14.91 -4.13
CA LEU A 81 2.48 16.15 -4.91
C LEU A 81 1.11 16.78 -5.25
N ILE A 82 0.03 16.02 -5.13
CA ILE A 82 -1.34 16.43 -5.46
C ILE A 82 -2.22 16.31 -4.21
N GLU A 83 -3.25 17.16 -4.13
CA GLU A 83 -4.28 17.07 -3.11
C GLU A 83 -4.99 15.70 -3.19
N THR A 84 -5.50 15.22 -2.06
CA THR A 84 -6.30 14.01 -2.05
C THR A 84 -7.57 14.21 -2.88
N HIS A 85 -8.03 13.15 -3.53
CA HIS A 85 -9.29 13.14 -4.25
C HIS A 85 -10.14 12.01 -3.70
N ASP A 86 -11.31 12.36 -3.16
CA ASP A 86 -12.22 11.41 -2.51
C ASP A 86 -11.58 10.69 -1.30
N GLY A 87 -10.75 11.41 -0.54
CA GLY A 87 -10.03 10.86 0.61
C GLY A 87 -8.89 9.91 0.26
N GLU A 88 -8.62 9.68 -1.04
CA GLU A 88 -7.56 8.79 -1.50
C GLU A 88 -6.28 9.53 -1.88
N ALA A 89 -5.17 8.84 -1.69
CA ALA A 89 -3.87 9.17 -2.26
C ALA A 89 -3.90 9.09 -3.79
N ILE A 90 -3.21 10.02 -4.46
CA ILE A 90 -3.13 10.03 -5.92
C ILE A 90 -1.71 9.64 -6.35
N ASP A 91 -1.58 8.39 -6.82
CA ASP A 91 -0.31 7.82 -7.31
C ASP A 91 -0.21 7.86 -8.85
N GLY A 92 -1.27 8.30 -9.54
CA GLY A 92 -1.50 7.92 -10.93
C GLY A 92 -1.79 6.44 -11.02
N LEU A 93 -0.75 5.62 -11.15
CA LEU A 93 -0.81 4.17 -10.97
C LEU A 93 -0.28 3.81 -9.58
N SER A 94 -1.07 3.12 -8.76
CA SER A 94 -0.65 2.75 -7.39
C SER A 94 0.73 2.09 -7.36
N TYR A 95 1.59 2.53 -6.45
CA TYR A 95 2.90 1.89 -6.21
C TYR A 95 2.75 0.51 -5.54
N ARG A 96 1.60 0.26 -4.91
CA ARG A 96 1.34 -0.95 -4.12
C ARG A 96 0.90 -2.14 -4.96
N GLU A 97 0.34 -1.90 -6.14
CA GLU A 97 -0.29 -2.96 -6.91
C GLU A 97 0.66 -3.63 -7.90
N GLU A 98 0.42 -4.92 -8.09
CA GLU A 98 1.08 -5.75 -9.09
C GLU A 98 0.51 -5.50 -10.49
N VAL A 99 -0.76 -5.12 -10.58
CA VAL A 99 -1.44 -4.80 -11.84
C VAL A 99 -2.22 -3.50 -11.77
N PRO A 100 -2.49 -2.88 -12.93
CA PRO A 100 -3.36 -1.72 -12.99
C PRO A 100 -4.72 -1.94 -12.35
N PHE A 101 -5.06 -0.98 -11.50
CA PHE A 101 -6.35 -0.88 -10.81
C PHE A 101 -6.76 -2.14 -10.04
N ARG A 102 -5.81 -3.03 -9.69
CA ARG A 102 -6.06 -4.32 -9.03
C ARG A 102 -6.95 -5.29 -9.83
N ILE A 103 -7.17 -5.04 -11.12
CA ILE A 103 -8.08 -5.85 -11.94
C ILE A 103 -7.52 -6.21 -13.32
N ASP A 104 -6.68 -5.37 -13.89
CA ASP A 104 -6.27 -5.53 -15.28
C ASP A 104 -4.94 -6.30 -15.38
N ASN A 105 -5.04 -7.62 -15.34
CA ASN A 105 -3.91 -8.49 -15.61
C ASN A 105 -3.65 -8.74 -17.12
N THR A 106 -4.26 -7.94 -17.99
CA THR A 106 -3.89 -7.83 -19.41
C THR A 106 -2.97 -6.64 -19.70
N PHE A 107 -2.93 -5.65 -18.79
CA PHE A 107 -2.10 -4.44 -18.83
C PHE A 107 -2.40 -3.48 -20.01
N VAL A 108 -3.69 -3.35 -20.33
CA VAL A 108 -4.17 -2.47 -21.40
C VAL A 108 -4.85 -1.19 -20.89
N TYR A 109 -5.10 -1.07 -19.58
CA TYR A 109 -5.87 0.05 -18.99
C TYR A 109 -5.02 1.24 -18.48
N ILE A 110 -3.80 1.44 -18.99
CA ILE A 110 -2.90 2.52 -18.48
C ILE A 110 -2.11 3.25 -19.57
N GLN A 111 -2.55 3.16 -20.82
CA GLN A 111 -1.78 3.65 -21.96
C GLN A 111 -2.19 5.07 -22.36
N GLU A 112 -3.43 5.46 -22.11
CA GLU A 112 -3.96 6.78 -22.39
C GLU A 112 -4.91 7.30 -21.29
N LEU A 113 -5.17 8.62 -21.28
CA LEU A 113 -6.13 9.26 -20.37
C LEU A 113 -7.49 8.55 -20.39
N ARG A 114 -7.95 8.15 -21.58
CA ARG A 114 -9.23 7.47 -21.77
C ARG A 114 -9.30 6.13 -21.05
N ASP A 115 -8.18 5.46 -20.81
CA ASP A 115 -8.18 4.19 -20.06
C ASP A 115 -8.56 4.41 -18.60
N PHE A 116 -8.06 5.50 -17.99
CA PHE A 116 -8.44 5.92 -16.64
C PHE A 116 -9.93 6.31 -16.59
N GLU A 117 -10.40 7.07 -17.59
CA GLU A 117 -11.83 7.42 -17.69
C GLU A 117 -12.70 6.16 -17.81
N ARG A 118 -12.29 5.20 -18.63
CA ARG A 118 -13.02 3.95 -18.85
C ARG A 118 -13.06 3.10 -17.58
N TYR A 119 -11.94 2.97 -16.86
CA TYR A 119 -11.92 2.28 -15.57
C TYR A 119 -12.87 2.95 -14.58
N CYS A 120 -12.79 4.28 -14.46
CA CYS A 120 -13.69 5.02 -13.59
C CYS A 120 -15.16 4.82 -13.95
N ASN A 121 -15.52 4.94 -15.23
CA ASN A 121 -16.91 4.81 -15.67
C ASN A 121 -17.47 3.40 -15.46
N ASN A 122 -16.68 2.37 -15.77
CA ASN A 122 -17.14 0.99 -15.76
C ASN A 122 -17.13 0.37 -14.37
N GLU A 123 -16.07 0.61 -13.60
CA GLU A 123 -15.79 -0.10 -12.35
C GLU A 123 -16.17 0.74 -11.12
N LEU A 124 -15.75 2.00 -11.08
CA LEU A 124 -16.05 2.90 -9.95
C LEU A 124 -17.43 3.54 -10.06
N ARG A 125 -17.92 3.74 -11.30
CA ARG A 125 -19.21 4.36 -11.63
C ARG A 125 -19.39 5.76 -11.06
N TYR A 126 -18.30 6.51 -10.94
CA TYR A 126 -18.35 7.89 -10.47
C TYR A 126 -18.95 8.81 -11.52
N SER A 127 -19.61 9.89 -11.07
CA SER A 127 -20.11 10.93 -11.98
C SER A 127 -19.04 11.94 -12.41
N THR A 128 -17.85 11.88 -11.81
CA THR A 128 -16.75 12.85 -11.98
C THR A 128 -15.54 12.25 -12.72
N CYS A 129 -15.78 11.25 -13.58
CA CYS A 129 -14.71 10.44 -14.15
C CYS A 129 -13.69 11.19 -15.02
N GLU A 130 -14.09 12.27 -15.70
CA GLU A 130 -13.14 13.12 -16.45
C GLU A 130 -12.11 13.75 -15.51
N SER A 131 -12.57 14.36 -14.41
CA SER A 131 -11.68 14.96 -13.40
C SER A 131 -10.87 13.90 -12.65
N TRP A 132 -11.49 12.78 -12.29
CA TRP A 132 -10.83 11.65 -11.62
C TRP A 132 -9.69 11.08 -12.47
N ALA A 133 -9.93 10.92 -13.77
CA ALA A 133 -8.96 10.39 -14.71
C ALA A 133 -7.85 11.39 -14.98
N SER A 134 -8.18 12.67 -15.20
CA SER A 134 -7.21 13.72 -15.52
C SER A 134 -6.11 13.83 -14.45
N ILE A 135 -6.49 13.88 -13.16
CA ILE A 135 -5.50 14.03 -12.08
C ILE A 135 -4.56 12.83 -11.96
N ARG A 136 -5.06 11.61 -12.19
CA ARG A 136 -4.27 10.37 -12.13
C ARG A 136 -3.40 10.20 -13.38
N TRP A 137 -3.98 10.44 -14.55
CA TRP A 137 -3.26 10.42 -15.81
C TRP A 137 -2.11 11.44 -15.82
N ASN A 138 -2.30 12.66 -15.32
CA ASN A 138 -1.24 13.66 -15.32
C ASN A 138 0.00 13.22 -14.52
N LEU A 139 -0.18 12.53 -13.40
CA LEU A 139 0.93 11.96 -12.63
C LEU A 139 1.57 10.78 -13.34
N TRP A 140 0.76 9.83 -13.80
CA TRP A 140 1.25 8.67 -14.54
C TRP A 140 2.00 9.08 -15.82
N HIS A 141 1.46 10.07 -16.54
CA HIS A 141 2.04 10.64 -17.75
C HIS A 141 3.40 11.30 -17.47
N LYS A 142 3.58 11.95 -16.32
CA LYS A 142 4.90 12.47 -15.92
C LYS A 142 5.88 11.32 -15.69
N GLU A 143 5.45 10.29 -14.97
CA GLU A 143 6.28 9.14 -14.65
C GLU A 143 6.75 8.39 -15.92
N ILE A 144 5.86 8.12 -16.87
CA ILE A 144 6.22 7.47 -18.15
C ILE A 144 7.18 8.32 -19.00
N ASN A 145 7.21 9.64 -18.79
CA ASN A 145 8.11 10.57 -19.49
C ASN A 145 9.41 10.83 -18.71
N GLY A 146 9.69 10.06 -17.66
CA GLY A 146 10.96 10.14 -16.95
C GLY A 146 11.04 11.22 -15.88
N GLU A 147 9.90 11.70 -15.35
CA GLU A 147 9.87 12.67 -14.25
C GLU A 147 10.72 12.18 -13.05
N GLN A 148 11.55 13.08 -12.52
CA GLN A 148 12.51 12.81 -11.44
C GLN A 148 12.07 13.43 -10.11
N THR A 149 10.85 13.97 -10.04
CA THR A 149 10.25 14.44 -8.80
C THR A 149 9.51 13.27 -8.12
N PRO A 150 9.84 12.90 -6.87
CA PRO A 150 9.10 11.88 -6.14
C PRO A 150 7.66 12.33 -5.92
N ASN A 151 6.70 11.48 -6.29
CA ASN A 151 5.30 11.71 -5.95
C ASN A 151 4.97 11.20 -4.55
N ALA A 152 5.57 10.09 -4.11
CA ALA A 152 5.33 9.49 -2.80
C ALA A 152 6.60 9.55 -1.94
N ILE A 153 6.58 10.34 -0.86
CA ILE A 153 7.67 10.41 0.11
C ILE A 153 7.13 9.93 1.45
N ALA A 154 7.74 8.88 2.00
CA ALA A 154 7.35 8.31 3.29
C ALA A 154 8.24 8.81 4.42
N PHE A 155 7.68 8.89 5.63
CA PHE A 155 8.36 9.31 6.86
C PHE A 155 7.80 8.56 8.08
N ILE A 156 8.57 8.55 9.17
CA ILE A 156 8.16 8.02 10.48
C ILE A 156 8.07 9.17 11.49
N GLU A 157 7.00 9.22 12.27
CA GLU A 157 6.59 10.34 13.14
C GLU A 157 7.69 10.89 14.06
N ASP A 158 8.51 10.04 14.68
CA ASP A 158 9.52 10.48 15.67
C ASP A 158 10.58 11.44 15.08
N GLU A 159 10.85 11.31 13.78
CA GLU A 159 11.83 12.16 13.09
C GLU A 159 11.15 13.11 12.10
N GLY A 160 10.00 12.73 11.54
CA GLY A 160 9.39 13.41 10.39
C GLY A 160 10.28 13.43 9.15
N ILE A 161 11.50 12.88 9.24
CA ILE A 161 12.50 12.83 8.19
C ILE A 161 12.04 11.82 7.13
N ALA A 162 12.13 12.23 5.88
CA ALA A 162 11.89 11.37 4.74
C ALA A 162 12.82 10.15 4.74
N ILE A 163 12.27 8.97 4.48
CA ILE A 163 13.02 7.71 4.42
C ILE A 163 14.01 7.72 3.24
N ASP A 164 13.52 8.08 2.05
CA ASP A 164 14.33 8.30 0.85
C ASP A 164 13.56 9.24 -0.10
N GLU A 165 14.17 10.37 -0.45
CA GLU A 165 13.59 11.35 -1.38
C GLU A 165 14.05 11.15 -2.83
N THR A 166 14.97 10.20 -3.07
CA THR A 166 15.47 9.86 -4.40
C THR A 166 14.59 8.82 -5.11
N LYS A 167 13.53 8.36 -4.45
CA LYS A 167 12.62 7.30 -4.87
C LYS A 167 11.17 7.64 -4.50
N ASN A 168 10.23 6.93 -5.12
CA ASN A 168 8.86 6.84 -4.61
C ASN A 168 8.83 5.78 -3.52
N VAL A 169 8.55 6.17 -2.28
CA VAL A 169 8.48 5.26 -1.13
C VAL A 169 7.06 5.23 -0.59
N VAL A 170 6.52 4.02 -0.43
CA VAL A 170 5.23 3.78 0.23
C VAL A 170 5.38 2.76 1.34
N VAL A 171 4.69 2.97 2.46
CA VAL A 171 4.72 2.12 3.64
C VAL A 171 3.40 1.36 3.78
N ASN A 172 3.50 0.06 4.01
CA ASN A 172 2.37 -0.85 4.18
C ASN A 172 2.19 -1.27 5.65
N SER A 173 3.28 -1.38 6.40
CA SER A 173 3.24 -1.62 7.84
C SER A 173 4.53 -1.17 8.54
N LEU A 174 4.59 -1.34 9.86
CA LEU A 174 5.77 -1.07 10.67
C LEU A 174 6.22 -2.36 11.37
N THR A 175 7.54 -2.49 11.53
CA THR A 175 8.14 -3.51 12.40
C THR A 175 7.88 -3.19 13.88
N GLU A 176 8.19 -4.11 14.79
CA GLU A 176 8.13 -3.86 16.24
C GLU A 176 9.09 -2.73 16.68
N ALA A 177 10.21 -2.56 15.99
CA ALA A 177 11.14 -1.46 16.21
C ALA A 177 10.70 -0.12 15.56
N GLY A 178 9.51 -0.09 14.92
CA GLY A 178 8.95 1.09 14.29
C GLY A 178 9.67 1.47 12.99
N GLN A 179 10.26 0.50 12.31
CA GLN A 179 10.91 0.68 11.02
C GLN A 179 9.94 0.37 9.87
N PRO A 180 10.10 0.99 8.69
CA PRO A 180 9.15 0.83 7.59
C PRO A 180 9.17 -0.57 6.98
N VAL A 181 7.99 -1.05 6.58
CA VAL A 181 7.80 -2.22 5.73
C VAL A 181 6.96 -1.75 4.54
N GLY A 182 7.47 -1.85 3.32
CA GLY A 182 6.79 -1.26 2.18
C GLY A 182 7.45 -1.47 0.84
N ILE A 183 7.36 -0.48 -0.03
CA ILE A 183 7.76 -0.58 -1.43
C ILE A 183 8.51 0.69 -1.84
N VAL A 184 9.61 0.50 -2.54
CA VAL A 184 10.41 1.55 -3.17
C VAL A 184 10.28 1.39 -4.69
N SER A 185 10.16 2.50 -5.40
CA SER A 185 10.17 2.52 -6.86
C SER A 185 11.03 3.68 -7.37
N ASP A 186 11.84 3.40 -8.39
CA ASP A 186 12.66 4.42 -9.04
C ASP A 186 11.80 5.52 -9.67
N LEU A 187 12.34 6.74 -9.68
CA LEU A 187 11.68 7.88 -10.30
C LEU A 187 11.78 7.80 -11.82
N GLY A 188 10.63 7.86 -12.50
CA GLY A 188 10.56 7.94 -13.96
C GLY A 188 11.14 6.74 -14.72
N ASN A 189 11.43 5.62 -14.05
CA ASN A 189 12.03 4.45 -14.68
C ASN A 189 10.96 3.52 -15.25
N VAL A 190 10.39 3.92 -16.39
CA VAL A 190 9.28 3.23 -17.03
C VAL A 190 9.60 2.91 -18.50
N THR A 191 9.28 1.68 -18.94
CA THR A 191 9.35 1.26 -20.35
C THR A 191 8.00 0.71 -20.77
N GLY A 192 7.40 1.22 -21.85
CA GLY A 192 6.15 0.66 -22.40
C GLY A 192 5.01 0.51 -21.39
N TYR A 193 4.83 1.52 -20.53
CA TYR A 193 3.83 1.56 -19.43
C TYR A 193 4.11 0.63 -18.24
N ARG A 194 5.35 0.16 -18.12
CA ARG A 194 5.78 -0.74 -17.06
C ARG A 194 6.93 -0.11 -16.27
N ARG A 195 6.75 0.07 -14.97
CA ARG A 195 7.84 0.41 -14.05
C ARG A 195 8.92 -0.67 -14.14
N ASN A 196 10.18 -0.30 -14.31
CA ASN A 196 11.26 -1.28 -14.39
C ASN A 196 11.82 -1.66 -13.02
N SER A 197 11.58 -0.83 -12.00
CA SER A 197 12.09 -1.02 -10.64
C SER A 197 10.96 -0.86 -9.62
N VAL A 198 10.71 -1.95 -8.90
CA VAL A 198 9.82 -2.01 -7.74
C VAL A 198 10.45 -2.98 -6.76
N THR A 199 10.84 -2.50 -5.60
CA THR A 199 11.63 -3.24 -4.62
C THR A 199 10.95 -3.20 -3.26
N ALA A 200 10.97 -4.32 -2.55
CA ALA A 200 10.45 -4.40 -1.19
C ALA A 200 11.38 -3.69 -0.21
N LEU A 201 10.78 -2.93 0.72
CA LEU A 201 11.46 -2.24 1.82
C LEU A 201 11.18 -2.99 3.12
N VAL A 202 12.22 -3.31 3.89
CA VAL A 202 12.06 -3.74 5.28
C VAL A 202 13.19 -3.15 6.11
N GLY A 203 12.85 -2.26 7.04
CA GLY A 203 13.86 -1.52 7.76
C GLY A 203 14.54 -0.48 6.89
N THR A 204 15.86 -0.49 6.88
CA THR A 204 16.72 0.35 6.02
C THR A 204 17.25 -0.41 4.81
N GLN A 205 16.75 -1.63 4.55
CA GLN A 205 17.25 -2.51 3.50
C GLN A 205 16.24 -2.65 2.37
N ASP A 206 16.73 -2.43 1.16
CA ASP A 206 16.07 -2.81 -0.08
C ASP A 206 16.30 -4.29 -0.37
N VAL A 207 15.22 -4.98 -0.70
CA VAL A 207 15.21 -6.41 -1.02
C VAL A 207 15.31 -6.59 -2.54
N ASP A 208 16.52 -6.44 -3.09
CA ASP A 208 16.77 -6.70 -4.50
C ASP A 208 17.05 -8.19 -4.77
N LEU A 209 16.07 -8.85 -5.40
CA LEU A 209 16.16 -10.24 -5.81
C LEU A 209 16.46 -10.42 -7.31
N GLY A 210 16.72 -9.33 -8.04
CA GLY A 210 16.76 -9.31 -9.51
C GLY A 210 15.37 -9.46 -10.15
N LEU A 211 14.33 -9.25 -9.37
CA LEU A 211 12.91 -9.35 -9.69
C LEU A 211 12.21 -8.11 -9.14
N GLN A 212 11.00 -7.81 -9.61
CA GLN A 212 10.17 -6.87 -8.87
C GLN A 212 9.70 -7.51 -7.57
N THR A 213 9.89 -6.84 -6.45
CA THR A 213 9.52 -7.32 -5.12
C THR A 213 8.67 -6.30 -4.39
N ARG A 214 7.74 -6.75 -3.54
CA ARG A 214 6.90 -5.89 -2.69
C ARG A 214 6.76 -6.53 -1.31
N SER A 215 6.91 -5.78 -0.22
CA SER A 215 6.63 -6.27 1.13
C SER A 215 5.38 -5.61 1.70
N TRP A 216 4.63 -6.37 2.50
CA TRP A 216 3.38 -5.91 3.11
C TRP A 216 3.41 -5.97 4.61
N LYS A 217 3.85 -7.10 5.19
CA LYS A 217 3.85 -7.34 6.62
C LYS A 217 5.03 -8.19 7.04
N THR A 218 5.56 -7.91 8.23
CA THR A 218 6.52 -8.77 8.92
C THR A 218 6.14 -8.94 10.39
N ASP A 219 6.48 -10.09 10.96
CA ASP A 219 6.53 -10.34 12.41
C ASP A 219 7.96 -10.35 12.95
N GLY A 220 8.95 -9.98 12.13
CA GLY A 220 10.38 -10.05 12.43
C GLY A 220 11.03 -11.39 12.03
N THR A 221 10.26 -12.48 11.96
CA THR A 221 10.73 -13.79 11.50
C THR A 221 10.38 -14.03 10.04
N TYR A 222 9.12 -13.81 9.67
CA TYR A 222 8.60 -13.94 8.32
C TYR A 222 8.15 -12.60 7.80
N THR A 223 8.44 -12.35 6.53
CA THR A 223 7.90 -11.21 5.81
C THR A 223 7.17 -11.71 4.58
N VAL A 224 5.98 -11.16 4.34
CA VAL A 224 5.12 -11.55 3.23
C VAL A 224 5.00 -10.44 2.21
N GLY A 225 4.76 -10.86 0.97
CA GLY A 225 4.51 -9.95 -0.13
C GLY A 225 4.40 -10.65 -1.47
N SER A 226 5.03 -10.08 -2.50
CA SER A 226 5.08 -10.66 -3.84
C SER A 226 6.45 -10.56 -4.48
N VAL A 227 6.71 -11.48 -5.41
CA VAL A 227 7.81 -11.40 -6.37
C VAL A 227 7.26 -11.53 -7.78
N ALA A 228 7.84 -10.79 -8.70
CA ALA A 228 7.37 -10.74 -10.08
C ALA A 228 8.52 -10.81 -11.08
N SER A 229 8.30 -11.58 -12.13
CA SER A 229 9.27 -11.85 -13.20
C SER A 229 8.69 -11.46 -14.55
N GLY A 230 9.55 -11.02 -15.48
CA GLY A 230 9.15 -10.58 -16.81
C GLY A 230 8.39 -11.65 -17.58
N LYS A 231 7.31 -11.25 -18.25
CA LYS A 231 6.52 -12.13 -19.12
C LYS A 231 5.90 -11.34 -20.27
N VAL A 232 5.97 -11.91 -21.46
CA VAL A 232 5.39 -11.33 -22.68
C VAL A 232 4.02 -11.95 -22.92
N ASN A 233 2.99 -11.12 -23.14
CA ASN A 233 1.71 -11.50 -23.73
C ASN A 233 1.55 -10.80 -25.10
N ASN A 234 0.38 -10.87 -25.74
CA ASN A 234 0.23 -10.21 -27.05
C ASN A 234 0.03 -8.69 -26.92
N GLU A 235 -0.10 -8.16 -25.70
CA GLU A 235 -0.25 -6.73 -25.41
C GLU A 235 1.10 -6.05 -25.10
N GLY A 236 2.15 -6.83 -24.77
CA GLY A 236 3.49 -6.32 -24.51
C GLY A 236 4.31 -7.12 -23.49
N ASP A 237 5.42 -6.51 -23.07
CA ASP A 237 6.37 -7.06 -22.10
C ASP A 237 5.99 -6.60 -20.68
N PHE A 238 5.32 -7.45 -19.91
CA PHE A 238 4.85 -7.13 -18.54
C PHE A 238 5.46 -8.08 -17.51
N TYR A 239 4.69 -8.41 -16.45
CA TYR A 239 5.12 -9.28 -15.38
C TYR A 239 4.03 -10.28 -15.00
N ILE A 240 4.47 -11.44 -14.54
CA ILE A 240 3.68 -12.35 -13.70
C ILE A 240 4.13 -12.18 -12.26
N SER A 241 3.22 -12.26 -11.30
CA SER A 241 3.56 -12.18 -9.87
C SER A 241 3.13 -13.43 -9.10
N LYS A 242 3.91 -13.78 -8.10
CA LYS A 242 3.60 -14.83 -7.12
C LYS A 242 3.61 -14.24 -5.71
N GLY A 243 2.69 -14.71 -4.88
CA GLY A 243 2.80 -14.49 -3.43
C GLY A 243 4.11 -15.08 -2.92
N ALA A 244 4.79 -14.37 -2.04
CA ALA A 244 6.09 -14.79 -1.53
C ALA A 244 6.19 -14.55 -0.02
N ILE A 245 6.89 -15.46 0.64
CA ILE A 245 7.27 -15.35 2.06
C ILE A 245 8.77 -15.55 2.15
N TRP A 246 9.48 -14.66 2.81
CA TRP A 246 10.90 -14.86 3.11
C TRP A 246 11.13 -14.85 4.61
N LYS A 247 12.09 -15.68 5.04
CA LYS A 247 12.47 -15.80 6.44
C LYS A 247 13.70 -14.93 6.73
N ASN A 248 13.64 -14.15 7.79
CA ASN A 248 14.60 -13.10 8.13
C ASN A 248 14.71 -12.02 7.03
N LEU A 249 15.43 -10.94 7.32
CA LEU A 249 15.63 -9.82 6.38
C LEU A 249 16.57 -10.15 5.20
N SER A 250 17.09 -11.38 5.10
CA SER A 250 17.90 -11.82 3.96
C SER A 250 17.03 -12.61 2.98
N PRO A 251 16.59 -12.01 1.87
CA PRO A 251 15.42 -12.46 1.13
C PRO A 251 15.72 -13.51 0.06
N LYS A 252 16.97 -13.68 -0.38
CA LYS A 252 17.27 -14.53 -1.54
C LYS A 252 17.29 -16.03 -1.23
N ASP A 253 17.93 -16.40 -0.12
CA ASP A 253 18.18 -17.81 0.23
C ASP A 253 17.07 -18.42 1.12
N SER A 254 16.13 -17.59 1.57
CA SER A 254 15.06 -17.98 2.50
C SER A 254 13.65 -17.78 1.95
N MET A 255 13.54 -17.37 0.68
CA MET A 255 12.25 -17.10 0.05
C MET A 255 11.55 -18.36 -0.42
N THR A 256 10.29 -18.47 -0.05
CA THR A 256 9.32 -19.43 -0.56
C THR A 256 8.29 -18.68 -1.40
N SER A 257 8.29 -18.94 -2.71
CA SER A 257 7.22 -18.48 -3.61
C SER A 257 6.05 -19.46 -3.61
N LEU A 258 4.84 -18.94 -3.62
CA LEU A 258 3.61 -19.74 -3.58
C LEU A 258 3.15 -20.05 -5.01
N PRO A 259 2.63 -21.26 -5.26
CA PRO A 259 1.99 -21.56 -6.52
C PRO A 259 0.71 -20.73 -6.70
N TRP A 260 0.31 -20.54 -7.96
CA TRP A 260 -1.05 -20.08 -8.25
C TRP A 260 -2.07 -21.19 -7.96
N GLY A 261 -3.37 -20.89 -8.15
CA GLY A 261 -4.42 -21.91 -8.04
C GLY A 261 -4.16 -23.13 -8.93
N ALA A 262 -4.75 -24.28 -8.59
CA ALA A 262 -4.55 -25.52 -9.35
C ALA A 262 -4.87 -25.33 -10.84
N GLY A 263 -3.97 -25.84 -11.69
CA GLY A 263 -4.11 -25.76 -13.16
C GLY A 263 -3.82 -24.40 -13.78
N VAL A 264 -3.39 -23.40 -13.00
CA VAL A 264 -3.02 -22.08 -13.55
C VAL A 264 -1.65 -22.11 -14.21
N SER A 265 -1.63 -21.78 -15.50
CA SER A 265 -0.43 -21.43 -16.26
C SER A 265 -0.06 -19.95 -16.08
N GLU A 266 1.19 -19.58 -16.40
CA GLU A 266 1.66 -18.19 -16.35
C GLU A 266 0.81 -17.22 -17.19
N GLN A 267 0.25 -17.73 -18.29
CA GLN A 267 -0.58 -16.96 -19.21
C GLN A 267 -1.77 -17.82 -19.68
N ARG A 268 -2.92 -17.18 -19.87
CA ARG A 268 -4.06 -17.71 -20.60
C ARG A 268 -4.68 -16.58 -21.40
N ASP A 269 -4.79 -16.79 -22.71
CA ASP A 269 -5.13 -15.73 -23.66
C ASP A 269 -4.20 -14.52 -23.45
N GLN A 270 -4.74 -13.34 -23.14
CA GLN A 270 -3.95 -12.14 -22.81
C GLN A 270 -3.68 -11.94 -21.32
N ARG A 271 -4.25 -12.78 -20.45
CA ARG A 271 -4.17 -12.59 -19.00
C ARG A 271 -2.93 -13.25 -18.45
N LEU A 272 -2.15 -12.48 -17.71
CA LEU A 272 -0.98 -12.94 -16.97
C LEU A 272 -1.39 -13.32 -15.55
N ALA A 273 -0.85 -14.43 -15.03
CA ALA A 273 -1.13 -14.86 -13.67
C ALA A 273 -0.45 -13.95 -12.64
N GLN A 274 -1.22 -13.57 -11.63
CA GLN A 274 -0.83 -12.65 -10.57
C GLN A 274 -1.21 -13.20 -9.20
N ALA A 275 -0.35 -12.96 -8.21
CA ALA A 275 -0.63 -13.25 -6.82
C ALA A 275 0.25 -12.39 -5.91
N SER A 276 -0.28 -12.09 -4.73
CA SER A 276 0.44 -11.37 -3.69
C SER A 276 -0.10 -11.74 -2.33
N LEU A 277 0.79 -11.84 -1.34
CA LEU A 277 0.42 -11.95 0.05
C LEU A 277 0.38 -10.56 0.68
N ARG A 278 -0.65 -10.30 1.47
CA ARG A 278 -0.91 -9.01 2.12
C ARG A 278 -0.74 -9.08 3.64
N ASP A 279 -1.03 -10.23 4.23
CA ASP A 279 -0.89 -10.46 5.68
C ASP A 279 -0.75 -11.95 6.00
N PHE A 280 -0.45 -12.30 7.24
CA PHE A 280 -0.41 -13.68 7.72
C PHE A 280 -0.63 -13.81 9.23
N VAL A 281 -0.99 -15.02 9.65
CA VAL A 281 -1.02 -15.40 11.06
C VAL A 281 -0.44 -16.81 11.25
N ILE A 282 0.23 -17.03 12.37
CA ILE A 282 0.75 -18.34 12.76
C ILE A 282 -0.23 -18.95 13.77
N SER A 283 -0.60 -20.23 13.56
CA SER A 283 -1.46 -20.97 14.49
C SER A 283 -0.81 -21.10 15.86
N GLY A 284 -1.61 -21.18 16.93
CA GLY A 284 -1.09 -21.26 18.30
C GLY A 284 -0.20 -22.47 18.61
N ASP A 285 -0.18 -23.49 17.75
CA ASP A 285 0.74 -24.62 17.83
C ASP A 285 2.06 -24.42 17.05
N ASN A 286 2.25 -23.25 16.42
CA ASN A 286 3.39 -22.84 15.59
C ASN A 286 3.71 -23.80 14.43
N LYS A 287 2.72 -24.58 13.97
CA LYS A 287 2.91 -25.56 12.88
C LYS A 287 2.34 -25.11 11.55
N THR A 288 1.41 -24.15 11.57
CA THR A 288 0.73 -23.69 10.36
C THR A 288 0.77 -22.17 10.29
N LEU A 289 1.24 -21.66 9.15
CA LEU A 289 1.13 -20.25 8.80
C LEU A 289 -0.04 -20.11 7.81
N TYR A 290 -1.00 -19.24 8.11
CA TYR A 290 -2.09 -18.88 7.21
C TYR A 290 -1.77 -17.52 6.58
N ALA A 291 -1.36 -17.53 5.33
CA ALA A 291 -1.11 -16.31 4.58
C ALA A 291 -2.36 -15.90 3.80
N VAL A 292 -2.66 -14.61 3.77
CA VAL A 292 -3.83 -14.06 3.06
C VAL A 292 -3.39 -13.03 2.03
N GLY A 293 -4.16 -12.90 0.97
CA GLY A 293 -3.88 -11.95 -0.11
C GLY A 293 -4.78 -12.23 -1.30
N PHE A 294 -4.22 -12.18 -2.51
CA PHE A 294 -4.93 -12.60 -3.72
C PHE A 294 -4.11 -13.59 -4.54
N ASN A 295 -4.81 -14.39 -5.34
CA ASN A 295 -4.21 -15.36 -6.23
C ASN A 295 -5.04 -15.50 -7.51
N THR A 296 -4.39 -15.96 -8.59
CA THR A 296 -5.03 -16.30 -9.85
C THR A 296 -5.58 -17.72 -9.78
N PHE A 297 -6.80 -17.92 -10.31
CA PHE A 297 -7.46 -19.21 -10.33
C PHE A 297 -7.93 -19.59 -11.75
N TYR A 298 -7.74 -20.86 -12.13
CA TYR A 298 -8.00 -21.34 -13.49
C TYR A 298 -9.51 -21.38 -13.80
N ASP A 299 -10.32 -21.85 -12.86
CA ASP A 299 -11.78 -21.89 -12.94
C ASP A 299 -12.41 -20.49 -13.03
N LYS A 300 -11.62 -19.45 -12.77
CA LYS A 300 -11.99 -18.04 -12.90
C LYS A 300 -11.38 -17.37 -14.12
N ASN A 301 -11.05 -18.11 -15.18
CA ASN A 301 -10.51 -17.52 -16.42
C ASN A 301 -9.29 -16.61 -16.17
N HIS A 302 -8.40 -17.01 -15.26
CA HIS A 302 -7.24 -16.23 -14.84
C HIS A 302 -7.56 -14.90 -14.14
N TYR A 303 -8.78 -14.71 -13.61
CA TYR A 303 -9.05 -13.60 -12.70
C TYR A 303 -8.37 -13.81 -11.35
N MET A 304 -7.95 -12.70 -10.75
CA MET A 304 -7.46 -12.66 -9.39
C MET A 304 -8.63 -12.72 -8.42
N GLN A 305 -8.47 -13.44 -7.32
CA GLN A 305 -9.45 -13.53 -6.24
C GLN A 305 -8.72 -13.47 -4.90
N ALA A 306 -9.40 -12.95 -3.88
CA ALA A 306 -8.91 -13.06 -2.51
C ALA A 306 -8.70 -14.55 -2.16
N SER A 307 -7.59 -14.84 -1.48
CA SER A 307 -7.18 -16.21 -1.20
C SER A 307 -6.52 -16.35 0.16
N ILE A 308 -6.64 -17.54 0.73
CA ILE A 308 -5.92 -17.99 1.91
C ILE A 308 -5.02 -19.15 1.48
N THR A 309 -3.72 -19.07 1.79
CA THR A 309 -2.77 -20.15 1.53
C THR A 309 -2.20 -20.63 2.87
N PRO A 310 -2.55 -21.86 3.31
CA PRO A 310 -1.91 -22.46 4.47
C PRO A 310 -0.54 -23.01 4.10
N LEU A 311 0.45 -22.80 4.98
CA LEU A 311 1.80 -23.34 4.86
C LEU A 311 2.12 -24.15 6.11
N THR A 312 2.71 -25.32 5.93
CA THR A 312 3.23 -26.10 7.06
C THR A 312 4.62 -25.59 7.41
N ILE A 313 4.89 -25.37 8.69
CA ILE A 313 6.22 -25.01 9.21
C ILE A 313 6.88 -26.31 9.71
N GLN A 314 7.98 -26.73 9.08
CA GLN A 314 8.75 -27.93 9.46
C GLN A 314 10.24 -27.64 9.39
N ASP A 315 10.95 -27.81 10.52
CA ASP A 315 12.41 -27.63 10.61
C ASP A 315 12.88 -26.37 9.87
N ASP A 316 12.24 -25.24 10.17
CA ASP A 316 12.51 -23.93 9.57
C ASP A 316 12.17 -23.76 8.07
N ASN A 317 11.59 -24.77 7.42
CA ASN A 317 11.10 -24.70 6.05
C ASN A 317 9.59 -24.43 6.01
N LEU A 318 9.18 -23.68 4.98
CA LEU A 318 7.78 -23.42 4.66
C LEU A 318 7.34 -24.31 3.49
N ALA A 319 6.36 -25.16 3.73
CA ALA A 319 5.76 -26.00 2.71
C ALA A 319 4.35 -25.48 2.37
N PRO A 320 4.17 -24.73 1.25
CA PRO A 320 2.87 -24.21 0.87
C PRO A 320 1.92 -25.32 0.45
N LYS A 321 0.68 -25.25 0.94
CA LYS A 321 -0.44 -26.03 0.41
C LYS A 321 -1.14 -25.24 -0.70
N GLU A 322 -2.14 -25.86 -1.32
CA GLU A 322 -2.95 -25.20 -2.34
C GLU A 322 -3.64 -23.95 -1.79
N ALA A 323 -3.61 -22.86 -2.57
CA ALA A 323 -4.32 -21.64 -2.25
C ALA A 323 -5.84 -21.85 -2.36
N ILE A 324 -6.58 -21.36 -1.38
CA ILE A 324 -8.03 -21.51 -1.30
C ILE A 324 -8.67 -20.15 -1.61
N ALA A 325 -9.48 -20.09 -2.66
CA ALA A 325 -10.24 -18.88 -2.99
C ALA A 325 -11.29 -18.59 -1.91
N VAL A 326 -11.34 -17.34 -1.46
CA VAL A 326 -12.39 -16.85 -0.55
C VAL A 326 -13.69 -16.70 -1.36
N LYS A 327 -14.73 -17.42 -0.96
CA LYS A 327 -16.04 -17.40 -1.63
C LYS A 327 -17.02 -16.50 -0.89
N GLY A 328 -17.90 -15.82 -1.63
CA GLY A 328 -19.02 -15.06 -1.06
C GLY A 328 -18.64 -13.73 -0.42
N ALA A 329 -17.42 -13.22 -0.65
CA ALA A 329 -17.07 -11.86 -0.27
C ALA A 329 -18.02 -10.89 -0.97
N THR A 330 -18.84 -10.20 -0.19
CA THR A 330 -19.79 -9.20 -0.69
C THR A 330 -19.23 -7.84 -0.32
N VAL A 331 -18.87 -7.04 -1.32
CA VAL A 331 -18.53 -5.63 -1.10
C VAL A 331 -19.85 -4.90 -0.97
N TYR A 332 -20.21 -4.53 0.25
CA TYR A 332 -21.29 -3.57 0.46
C TYR A 332 -20.75 -2.20 0.03
N SER A 333 -21.22 -1.70 -1.11
CA SER A 333 -21.09 -0.27 -1.42
C SER A 333 -22.00 0.47 -0.45
N GLY A 334 -21.40 1.33 0.39
CA GLY A 334 -22.11 2.29 1.21
C GLY A 334 -22.58 3.49 0.39
#